data_AF-V5GEB4-F1
#
_entry.id   AF-V5GEB4-F1
#
_cell.length_a   1.000
_cell.length_b   1.000
_cell.length_c   1.000
_cell.angle_alpha   90.00
_cell.angle_beta   90.00
_cell.angle_gamma   90.00
#
_symmetry.space_group_name_H-M   'P 1'
#
loop_
_entity.id
_entity.type
_entity.pdbx_description
1 polymer ?
#
loop_
_entity_poly.entity_id
_entity_poly.type
_entity_poly.pdbx_seq_one_letter_code
_entity_poly.pdbx_strand_id
1 'polypeptide(L)'
;ATPVVQQNAVALINALLSRADPAKRRNLAATLTSKQVRTVIQNNILQTGAAKGAEMAHQLYVLQTLMLGLLEQRMTTKMDPQDQDGHDKIKELRRIAFDSEGAGNIRGPGGFTRDYKKLGFKNDINPALDFTETPPGLLALDCMIYFARNH
;
A
#
# COMPACT_ATOMS: atom_id res chain seq x y z
N ALA A 1 22.83 22.04 -2.55
CA ALA A 1 23.73 21.05 -1.92
C ALA A 1 24.66 20.49 -2.99
N THR A 2 25.89 20.10 -2.65
CA THR A 2 26.79 19.47 -3.63
C THR A 2 26.24 18.08 -4.01
N PRO A 3 26.32 17.66 -5.30
CA PRO A 3 25.79 16.36 -5.75
C PRO A 3 26.30 15.16 -4.95
N VAL A 4 27.56 15.23 -4.51
CA VAL A 4 28.20 14.20 -3.66
C VAL A 4 27.52 14.07 -2.30
N VAL A 5 27.13 15.18 -1.66
CA VAL A 5 26.44 15.16 -0.37
C VAL A 5 25.05 14.54 -0.51
N GLN A 6 24.34 14.86 -1.60
CA GLN A 6 23.03 14.25 -1.88
C GLN A 6 23.16 12.73 -2.07
N GLN A 7 24.15 12.29 -2.83
CA GLN A 7 24.40 10.87 -3.06
C GLN A 7 24.69 10.12 -1.77
N ASN A 8 25.61 10.64 -0.96
CA ASN A 8 25.98 10.04 0.32
C ASN A 8 24.79 10.00 1.30
N ALA A 9 23.93 11.03 1.28
CA ALA A 9 22.72 11.04 2.09
C ALA A 9 21.73 9.94 1.67
N VAL A 10 21.47 9.77 0.36
CA VAL A 10 20.60 8.69 -0.13
C VAL A 10 21.20 7.31 0.16
N ALA A 11 22.52 7.15 -0.04
CA ALA A 11 23.22 5.91 0.27
C ALA A 11 23.11 5.53 1.76
N LEU A 12 23.22 6.51 2.67
CA LEU A 12 23.02 6.28 4.09
C LEU A 12 21.58 5.86 4.41
N ILE A 13 20.59 6.52 3.81
CA ILE A 13 19.17 6.11 3.96
C ILE A 13 18.98 4.67 3.50
N ASN A 14 19.52 4.30 2.35
CA ASN A 14 19.47 2.94 1.81
C ASN A 14 20.12 1.92 2.76
N ALA A 15 21.28 2.26 3.32
CA ALA A 15 21.98 1.40 4.28
C ALA A 15 21.18 1.18 5.57
N LEU A 16 20.54 2.23 6.09
CA LEU A 16 19.67 2.16 7.27
C LEU A 16 18.46 1.26 7.02
N LEU A 17 17.78 1.44 5.88
CA LEU A 17 16.62 0.62 5.50
C LEU A 17 16.99 -0.85 5.28
N SER A 18 18.13 -1.11 4.61
CA SER A 18 18.59 -2.47 4.30
C SER A 18 18.97 -3.26 5.55
N ARG A 19 19.63 -2.62 6.53
CA ARG A 19 20.10 -3.26 7.76
C ARG A 19 19.04 -3.35 8.87
N ALA A 20 17.96 -2.58 8.77
CA ALA A 20 16.89 -2.62 9.76
C ALA A 20 16.10 -3.94 9.71
N ASP A 21 15.73 -4.42 10.90
CA ASP A 21 14.72 -5.48 11.06
C ASP A 21 13.34 -5.03 10.52
N PRO A 22 12.40 -5.95 10.24
CA PRO A 22 11.15 -5.62 9.57
C PRO A 22 10.31 -4.55 10.28
N ALA A 23 10.25 -4.57 11.61
CA ALA A 23 9.48 -3.60 12.39
C ALA A 23 10.14 -2.21 12.32
N LYS A 24 11.45 -2.14 12.55
CA LYS A 24 12.19 -0.88 12.44
C LYS A 24 12.20 -0.33 11.02
N ARG A 25 12.28 -1.19 10.01
CA ARG A 25 12.27 -0.77 8.59
C ARG A 25 10.97 -0.03 8.25
N ARG A 26 9.83 -0.52 8.73
CA ARG A 26 8.53 0.18 8.59
C ARG A 26 8.51 1.51 9.32
N ASN A 27 9.00 1.56 10.55
CA ASN A 27 9.07 2.81 11.33
C ASN A 27 9.97 3.86 10.66
N LEU A 28 11.11 3.43 10.11
CA LEU A 28 12.00 4.28 9.33
C LEU A 28 11.29 4.81 8.07
N ALA A 29 10.64 3.95 7.29
CA ALA A 29 9.89 4.36 6.11
C ALA A 29 8.74 5.34 6.43
N ALA A 30 8.03 5.12 7.55
CA ALA A 30 7.00 6.04 8.04
C ALA A 30 7.60 7.40 8.42
N THR A 31 8.78 7.41 9.06
CA THR A 31 9.51 8.63 9.40
C THR A 31 9.97 9.38 8.15
N LEU A 32 10.51 8.69 7.14
CA LEU A 32 10.90 9.30 5.87
C LEU A 32 9.68 9.94 5.16
N THR A 33 8.53 9.27 5.22
CA THR A 33 7.28 9.76 4.64
C THR A 33 6.77 10.99 5.38
N SER A 34 6.73 10.98 6.72
CA SER A 34 6.28 12.13 7.51
C SER A 34 7.18 13.36 7.36
N LYS A 35 8.46 13.15 7.09
CA LYS A 35 9.44 14.22 6.78
C LYS A 35 9.44 14.64 5.30
N GLN A 36 8.52 14.13 4.48
CA GLN A 36 8.39 14.48 3.06
C GLN A 36 9.66 14.23 2.24
N VAL A 37 10.43 13.19 2.58
CA VAL A 37 11.72 12.90 1.92
C VAL A 37 11.54 12.66 0.42
N ARG A 38 10.41 12.05 -0.01
CA ARG A 38 10.07 11.89 -1.44
C ARG A 38 10.04 13.24 -2.17
N THR A 39 9.37 14.23 -1.59
CA THR A 39 9.29 15.59 -2.17
C THR A 39 10.65 16.25 -2.24
N VAL A 40 11.49 16.08 -1.21
CA VAL A 40 12.86 16.59 -1.21
C VAL A 40 13.69 15.96 -2.33
N ILE A 41 13.63 14.63 -2.51
CA ILE A 41 14.32 13.92 -3.59
C ILE A 41 13.82 14.40 -4.96
N GLN A 42 12.50 14.55 -5.13
CA GLN A 42 11.92 15.02 -6.38
C GLN A 42 12.44 16.41 -6.76
N ASN A 43 12.38 17.37 -5.83
CA ASN A 43 12.73 18.76 -6.13
C ASN A 43 14.24 18.98 -6.24
N ASN A 44 15.06 18.25 -5.45
CA ASN A 44 16.49 18.53 -5.35
C ASN A 44 17.39 17.59 -6.15
N ILE A 45 16.87 16.43 -6.57
CA ILE A 45 17.65 15.40 -7.29
C ILE A 45 17.06 15.13 -8.68
N LEU A 46 15.75 14.87 -8.76
CA LEU A 46 15.11 14.53 -10.03
C LEU A 46 14.97 15.76 -10.95
N GLN A 47 14.47 16.87 -10.43
CA GLN A 47 14.24 18.10 -11.21
C GLN A 47 15.52 18.89 -11.54
N THR A 48 16.59 18.71 -10.75
CA THR A 48 17.88 19.40 -10.94
C THR A 48 18.83 18.68 -11.90
N GLY A 49 18.44 17.49 -12.38
CA GLY A 49 19.28 16.67 -13.25
C GLY A 49 20.42 15.94 -12.53
N ALA A 50 20.55 16.05 -11.20
CA ALA A 50 21.54 15.31 -10.42
C ALA A 50 21.33 13.78 -10.50
N ALA A 51 20.12 13.33 -10.82
CA ALA A 51 19.81 11.93 -11.11
C ALA A 51 20.49 11.36 -12.38
N LYS A 52 21.09 12.21 -13.25
CA LYS A 52 21.73 11.75 -14.50
C LYS A 52 23.07 11.03 -14.27
N GLY A 53 23.67 11.14 -13.08
CA GLY A 53 24.85 10.38 -12.72
C GLY A 53 24.52 8.92 -12.42
N ALA A 54 25.28 7.98 -12.99
CA ALA A 54 25.04 6.54 -12.82
C ALA A 54 24.94 6.09 -11.36
N GLU A 55 25.77 6.66 -10.48
CA GLU A 55 25.78 6.32 -9.06
C GLU A 55 24.52 6.83 -8.34
N MET A 56 24.11 8.08 -8.57
CA MET A 56 22.86 8.59 -8.01
C MET A 56 21.64 7.80 -8.53
N ALA A 57 21.62 7.46 -9.82
CA ALA A 57 20.57 6.61 -10.39
C ALA A 57 20.51 5.24 -9.71
N HIS A 58 21.66 4.62 -9.44
CA HIS A 58 21.73 3.39 -8.67
C HIS A 58 21.17 3.55 -7.25
N GLN A 59 21.54 4.62 -6.54
CA GLN A 59 21.02 4.87 -5.19
C GLN A 59 19.49 5.08 -5.18
N LEU A 60 18.94 5.74 -6.20
CA LEU A 60 17.48 5.89 -6.36
C LEU A 60 16.79 4.57 -6.68
N TYR A 61 17.40 3.72 -7.50
CA TYR A 61 16.91 2.37 -7.79
C TYR A 61 16.87 1.50 -6.53
N VAL A 62 17.93 1.52 -5.71
CA VAL A 62 17.99 0.78 -4.45
C VAL A 62 16.91 1.30 -3.49
N LEU A 63 16.76 2.62 -3.36
CA LEU A 63 15.71 3.21 -2.53
C LEU A 63 14.33 2.75 -2.98
N GLN A 64 14.03 2.82 -4.29
CA GLN A 64 12.75 2.38 -4.83
C GLN A 64 12.50 0.90 -4.54
N THR A 65 13.51 0.04 -4.70
CA THR A 65 13.42 -1.39 -4.41
C THR A 65 13.10 -1.63 -2.92
N LEU A 66 13.79 -0.93 -2.01
CA LEU A 66 13.56 -1.04 -0.57
C LEU A 66 12.15 -0.56 -0.17
N MET A 67 11.69 0.54 -0.76
CA MET A 67 10.36 1.10 -0.47
C MET A 67 9.24 0.19 -0.98
N LEU A 68 9.37 -0.36 -2.19
CA LEU A 68 8.39 -1.32 -2.74
C LEU A 68 8.41 -2.65 -1.97
N GLY A 69 9.59 -3.10 -1.54
CA GLY A 69 9.75 -4.32 -0.72
C GLY A 69 8.99 -4.28 0.61
N LEU A 70 8.62 -3.09 1.13
CA LEU A 70 7.76 -2.98 2.32
C LEU A 70 6.37 -3.60 2.12
N LEU A 71 5.89 -3.65 0.88
CA LEU A 71 4.58 -4.17 0.50
C LEU A 71 4.56 -5.69 0.40
N GLU A 72 5.73 -6.33 0.30
CA GLU A 72 5.86 -7.78 0.11
C GLU A 72 5.18 -8.57 1.23
N GLN A 73 5.30 -8.12 2.49
CA GLN A 73 4.62 -8.77 3.59
C GLN A 73 3.10 -8.75 3.38
N ARG A 74 2.50 -7.60 3.03
CA ARG A 74 1.04 -7.53 2.78
C ARG A 74 0.64 -8.32 1.54
N MET A 75 1.49 -8.35 0.51
CA MET A 75 1.28 -9.10 -0.73
C MET A 75 1.22 -10.62 -0.51
N THR A 76 1.99 -11.13 0.46
CA THR A 76 2.08 -12.56 0.78
C THR A 76 1.24 -12.96 2.00
N THR A 77 0.66 -11.99 2.72
CA THR A 77 -0.22 -12.27 3.85
C THR A 77 -1.61 -12.63 3.34
N LYS A 78 -2.04 -13.86 3.63
CA LYS A 78 -3.42 -14.32 3.42
C LYS A 78 -4.35 -13.67 4.43
N MET A 79 -5.56 -13.34 4.00
CA MET A 79 -6.60 -12.93 4.93
C MET A 79 -6.99 -14.10 5.84
N ASP A 80 -7.04 -13.86 7.15
CA ASP A 80 -7.69 -14.79 8.08
C ASP A 80 -9.22 -14.62 7.93
N PRO A 81 -9.99 -15.69 7.68
CA PRO A 81 -11.45 -15.61 7.61
C PRO A 81 -12.12 -15.11 8.89
N GLN A 82 -11.40 -15.03 10.02
CA GLN A 82 -11.87 -14.45 11.28
C GLN A 82 -11.30 -13.05 11.56
N ASP A 83 -10.48 -12.49 10.66
CA ASP A 83 -9.90 -11.15 10.82
C ASP A 83 -10.96 -10.06 10.71
N GLN A 84 -11.30 -9.46 11.85
CA GLN A 84 -12.31 -8.42 11.94
C GLN A 84 -11.95 -7.17 11.11
N ASP A 85 -10.67 -6.76 11.07
CA ASP A 85 -10.24 -5.57 10.31
C ASP A 85 -10.49 -5.74 8.81
N GLY A 86 -10.10 -6.89 8.25
CA GLY A 86 -10.36 -7.18 6.85
C GLY A 86 -11.87 -7.29 6.55
N HIS A 87 -12.67 -7.88 7.44
CA HIS A 87 -14.13 -7.92 7.28
C HIS A 87 -14.75 -6.53 7.27
N ASP A 88 -14.29 -5.64 8.16
CA ASP A 88 -14.82 -4.29 8.26
C ASP A 88 -14.42 -3.44 7.04
N LYS A 89 -13.21 -3.64 6.49
CA LYS A 89 -12.82 -3.10 5.19
C LYS A 89 -13.73 -3.59 4.07
N ILE A 90 -14.01 -4.89 3.96
CA ILE A 90 -14.89 -5.40 2.90
C ILE A 90 -16.30 -4.82 3.01
N LYS A 91 -16.85 -4.71 4.23
CA LYS A 91 -18.15 -4.05 4.45
C LYS A 91 -18.09 -2.58 4.05
N GLU A 92 -17.01 -1.89 4.33
CA GLU A 92 -16.81 -0.49 3.94
C GLU A 92 -16.79 -0.33 2.41
N LEU A 93 -16.13 -1.22 1.66
CA LEU A 93 -16.18 -1.21 0.19
C LEU A 93 -17.61 -1.29 -0.32
N ARG A 94 -18.40 -2.22 0.23
CA ARG A 94 -19.83 -2.36 -0.10
C ARG A 94 -20.60 -1.08 0.25
N ARG A 95 -20.33 -0.53 1.42
CA ARG A 95 -20.98 0.70 1.92
C ARG A 95 -20.70 1.86 0.96
N ILE A 96 -19.44 2.12 0.62
CA ILE A 96 -19.06 3.21 -0.28
C ILE A 96 -19.72 3.04 -1.67
N ALA A 97 -19.77 1.80 -2.18
CA ALA A 97 -20.31 1.53 -3.51
C ALA A 97 -21.85 1.62 -3.60
N PHE A 98 -22.59 1.26 -2.54
CA PHE A 98 -24.05 1.07 -2.63
C PHE A 98 -24.90 1.82 -1.60
N ASP A 99 -24.34 2.39 -0.51
CA ASP A 99 -25.17 3.13 0.47
C ASP A 99 -25.72 4.45 -0.09
N SER A 100 -25.14 4.99 -1.16
CA SER A 100 -25.70 6.14 -1.89
C SER A 100 -27.07 5.84 -2.53
N GLU A 101 -27.46 4.56 -2.68
CA GLU A 101 -28.79 4.16 -3.16
C GLU A 101 -29.88 4.11 -2.07
N GLY A 102 -29.61 4.61 -0.86
CA GLY A 102 -30.63 4.75 0.21
C GLY A 102 -31.17 3.43 0.77
N ALA A 103 -30.55 2.30 0.44
CA ALA A 103 -31.08 0.96 0.74
C ALA A 103 -30.33 0.21 1.86
N GLY A 104 -29.29 0.82 2.45
CA GLY A 104 -28.32 0.17 3.33
C GLY A 104 -28.89 -0.49 4.59
N ASN A 105 -30.07 -0.07 5.06
CA ASN A 105 -30.68 -0.55 6.30
C ASN A 105 -31.90 -1.47 6.12
N ILE A 106 -32.41 -1.65 4.89
CA ILE A 106 -33.66 -2.38 4.62
C ILE A 106 -33.41 -3.76 3.98
N ARG A 107 -32.22 -3.96 3.39
CA ARG A 107 -31.90 -5.21 2.67
C ARG A 107 -31.39 -6.26 3.67
N GLY A 108 -32.19 -7.32 3.88
CA GLY A 108 -31.79 -8.48 4.70
C GLY A 108 -30.56 -9.23 4.15
N PRO A 109 -30.15 -10.36 4.76
CA PRO A 109 -28.90 -11.07 4.45
C PRO A 109 -28.65 -11.37 2.96
N GLY A 110 -29.70 -11.62 2.18
CA GLY A 110 -29.62 -11.86 0.74
C GLY A 110 -29.26 -10.63 -0.11
N GLY A 111 -29.36 -9.42 0.45
CA GLY A 111 -28.91 -8.19 -0.20
C GLY A 111 -27.39 -8.10 -0.26
N PHE A 112 -26.70 -8.49 0.82
CA PHE A 112 -25.25 -8.39 0.91
C PHE A 112 -24.54 -9.32 -0.07
N THR A 113 -25.00 -10.57 -0.21
CA THR A 113 -24.45 -11.51 -1.20
C THR A 113 -24.59 -10.96 -2.62
N ARG A 114 -25.73 -10.36 -2.96
CA ARG A 114 -25.94 -9.74 -4.27
C ARG A 114 -24.97 -8.56 -4.50
N ASP A 115 -24.75 -7.73 -3.49
CA ASP A 115 -23.86 -6.59 -3.58
C ASP A 115 -22.40 -7.03 -3.72
N TYR A 116 -21.96 -8.06 -2.99
CA TYR A 116 -20.62 -8.64 -3.16
C TYR A 116 -20.42 -9.25 -4.54
N LYS A 117 -21.43 -9.94 -5.07
CA LYS A 117 -21.41 -10.43 -6.46
C LYS A 117 -21.31 -9.28 -7.46
N LYS A 118 -22.00 -8.16 -7.23
CA LYS A 118 -21.92 -6.96 -8.08
C LYS A 118 -20.56 -6.26 -7.99
N LEU A 119 -19.89 -6.32 -6.84
CA LEU A 119 -18.50 -5.85 -6.68
C LEU A 119 -17.48 -6.75 -7.40
N GLY A 120 -17.91 -7.92 -7.90
CA GLY A 120 -17.06 -8.84 -8.63
C GLY A 120 -16.26 -9.80 -7.74
N PHE A 121 -16.65 -9.97 -6.46
CA PHE A 121 -16.08 -11.03 -5.64
C PHE A 121 -16.44 -12.40 -6.22
N LYS A 122 -15.46 -13.31 -6.27
CA LYS A 122 -15.64 -14.72 -6.65
C LYS A 122 -16.52 -15.42 -5.60
N ASN A 123 -16.24 -15.18 -4.31
CA ASN A 123 -17.07 -15.68 -3.21
C ASN A 123 -18.01 -14.58 -2.69
N ASP A 124 -19.26 -14.63 -3.13
CA ASP A 124 -20.30 -13.66 -2.75
C ASP A 124 -20.89 -13.92 -1.36
N ILE A 125 -20.71 -15.12 -0.80
CA ILE A 125 -21.14 -15.47 0.56
C ILE A 125 -20.11 -15.00 1.58
N ASN A 126 -18.83 -15.25 1.33
CA ASN A 126 -17.71 -14.84 2.17
C ASN A 126 -16.55 -14.27 1.34
N PRO A 127 -16.62 -12.98 0.96
CA PRO A 127 -15.58 -12.31 0.16
C PRO A 127 -14.19 -12.28 0.79
N ALA A 128 -14.06 -12.51 2.10
CA ALA A 128 -12.76 -12.64 2.76
C ALA A 128 -11.90 -13.77 2.16
N LEU A 129 -12.54 -14.83 1.65
CA LEU A 129 -11.86 -15.99 1.09
C LEU A 129 -11.10 -15.65 -0.20
N ASP A 130 -11.54 -14.64 -0.96
CA ASP A 130 -10.84 -14.18 -2.16
C ASP A 130 -9.45 -13.62 -1.84
N PHE A 131 -9.25 -13.07 -0.64
CA PHE A 131 -7.99 -12.52 -0.16
C PHE A 131 -7.07 -13.56 0.51
N THR A 132 -7.42 -14.85 0.44
CA THR A 132 -6.54 -15.96 0.84
C THR A 132 -5.61 -16.40 -0.29
N GLU A 133 -5.89 -16.00 -1.53
CA GLU A 133 -5.03 -16.19 -2.69
C GLU A 133 -3.82 -15.25 -2.59
N THR A 134 -2.60 -15.76 -2.82
CA THR A 134 -1.36 -14.97 -2.73
C THR A 134 -0.38 -15.43 -3.81
N PRO A 135 0.35 -14.54 -4.50
CA PRO A 135 0.23 -13.08 -4.51
C PRO A 135 -0.89 -12.63 -5.47
N PRO A 136 -1.66 -11.55 -5.21
CA PRO A 136 -1.70 -10.61 -4.09
C PRO A 136 -2.68 -11.05 -2.97
N GLY A 137 -2.27 -11.02 -1.70
CA GLY A 137 -3.16 -11.27 -0.56
C GLY A 137 -3.84 -10.00 -0.06
N LEU A 138 -3.65 -9.69 1.22
CA LEU A 138 -4.21 -8.50 1.88
C LEU A 138 -3.82 -7.17 1.22
N LEU A 139 -2.72 -7.12 0.46
CA LEU A 139 -2.35 -5.94 -0.32
C LEU A 139 -3.46 -5.53 -1.31
N ALA A 140 -4.17 -6.49 -1.91
CA ALA A 140 -5.28 -6.17 -2.82
C ALA A 140 -6.40 -5.44 -2.08
N LEU A 141 -6.78 -5.92 -0.88
CA LEU A 141 -7.80 -5.29 -0.05
C LEU A 141 -7.39 -3.86 0.35
N ASP A 142 -6.11 -3.68 0.74
CA ASP A 142 -5.59 -2.35 1.07
C ASP A 142 -5.68 -1.39 -0.13
N CYS A 143 -5.36 -1.85 -1.34
CA CYS A 143 -5.48 -1.07 -2.56
C CYS A 143 -6.94 -0.72 -2.91
N MET A 144 -7.86 -1.69 -2.80
CA MET A 144 -9.29 -1.46 -3.07
C MET A 144 -9.86 -0.40 -2.12
N ILE A 145 -9.55 -0.49 -0.83
CA ILE A 145 -9.98 0.49 0.18
C ILE A 145 -9.37 1.85 -0.05
N TYR A 146 -8.08 1.91 -0.36
CA TYR A 146 -7.43 3.17 -0.68
C TYR A 146 -8.12 3.84 -1.87
N PHE A 147 -8.39 3.09 -2.94
CA PHE A 147 -9.11 3.62 -4.09
C PHE A 147 -10.50 4.14 -3.70
N ALA A 148 -11.31 3.34 -3.01
CA ALA A 148 -12.68 3.72 -2.63
C ALA A 148 -12.75 4.95 -1.70
N ARG A 149 -11.70 5.23 -0.91
CA ARG A 149 -11.65 6.39 -0.01
C ARG A 149 -11.12 7.65 -0.66
N ASN A 150 -10.37 7.52 -1.76
CA ASN A 150 -9.58 8.62 -2.32
C ASN A 150 -10.02 9.03 -3.73
N HIS A 151 -10.83 8.23 -4.41
CA HIS A 151 -11.31 8.45 -5.77
C HIS A 151 -12.80 8.08 -5.88
#